data_AF-A0A9D6W2G0-F1
#
_entry.id   AF-A0A9D6W2G0-F1
#
_cell.length_a   1.000
_cell.length_b   1.000
_cell.length_c   1.000
_cell.angle_alpha   90.00
_cell.angle_beta   90.00
_cell.angle_gamma   90.00
#
_symmetry.space_group_name_H-M   'P 1'
#
loop_
_entity.id
_entity.type
_entity.pdbx_description
1 polymer ?
#
loop_
_entity_poly.entity_id
_entity_poly.type
_entity_poly.pdbx_seq_one_letter_code
_entity_poly.pdbx_strand_id
1 'polypeptide(L)'
;MTRLPGWWIALGLLASTAAGCGAIEYSVYILQAHEAIAEAEVAGAGPAMEGDECGPEQEGVSCWLAPYEYTYALEHLRKAREEVGQADYQAAVEMARAARDFARKARDMAAQLRREAGRD
;
A
#
# COMPACT_ATOMS: atom_id res chain seq x y z
N MET A 1 13.23 30.02 46.78
CA MET A 1 13.81 28.67 46.59
C MET A 1 12.72 27.63 46.86
N THR A 2 11.99 27.20 45.82
CA THR A 2 10.93 26.19 45.92
C THR A 2 11.48 24.83 45.50
N ARG A 3 11.61 23.89 46.44
CA ARG A 3 12.00 22.50 46.17
C ARG A 3 10.80 21.77 45.55
N LEU A 4 10.88 21.43 44.27
CA LEU A 4 9.83 20.64 43.61
C LEU A 4 9.85 19.20 44.15
N PRO A 5 8.70 18.64 44.57
CA PRO A 5 8.62 17.28 45.09
C PRO A 5 8.95 16.25 43.99
N GLY A 6 9.74 15.23 44.32
CA GLY A 6 10.27 14.23 43.36
C GLY A 6 9.22 13.51 42.51
N TRP A 7 7.95 13.50 42.93
CA TRP A 7 6.84 12.96 42.14
C TRP A 7 6.57 13.75 40.84
N TRP A 8 6.90 15.05 40.80
CA TRP A 8 6.75 15.88 39.59
C TRP A 8 7.77 15.48 38.51
N ILE A 9 8.96 15.03 38.92
CA ILE A 9 9.98 14.53 38.00
C ILE A 9 9.52 13.18 37.41
N ALA A 10 8.95 12.30 38.24
CA ALA A 10 8.41 11.03 37.77
C ALA A 10 7.22 11.22 36.80
N LEU A 11 6.33 12.18 37.07
CA LEU A 11 5.21 12.51 36.18
C LEU A 11 5.68 13.11 34.85
N GLY A 12 6.72 13.96 34.88
CA GLY A 12 7.32 14.54 33.68
C GLY A 12 8.03 13.51 32.79
N LEU A 13 8.75 12.55 33.38
CA LEU A 13 9.41 11.48 32.64
C LEU A 13 8.42 10.49 32.00
N LEU A 14 7.33 10.17 32.70
CA LEU A 14 6.32 9.25 32.17
C LEU A 14 5.59 9.82 30.95
N ALA A 15 5.35 11.14 30.93
CA ALA A 15 4.70 11.82 29.80
C ALA A 15 5.56 11.86 28.52
N SER A 16 6.89 11.76 28.64
CA SER A 16 7.81 11.92 27.52
C SER A 16 7.90 10.70 26.60
N THR A 17 7.46 9.51 27.05
CA THR A 17 7.53 8.27 26.26
C THR A 17 6.33 8.06 25.32
N ALA A 18 5.21 8.76 25.56
CA ALA A 18 3.99 8.58 24.76
C ALA A 18 3.99 9.33 23.41
N ALA A 19 4.86 10.33 23.24
CA ALA A 19 4.91 11.13 22.00
C ALA A 19 5.70 10.48 20.84
N GLY A 20 6.23 9.27 21.03
CA GLY A 20 7.16 8.64 20.08
C GLY A 20 6.54 7.71 19.02
N CYS A 21 5.25 7.38 19.07
CA CYS A 21 4.70 6.25 18.28
C CYS A 21 4.02 6.60 16.94
N GLY A 22 3.82 7.88 16.60
CA GLY A 22 3.13 8.26 15.35
C GLY A 22 3.98 8.14 14.08
N ALA A 23 5.30 8.31 14.20
CA ALA A 23 6.20 8.37 13.04
C ALA A 23 6.47 7.00 12.36
N ILE A 24 5.91 5.89 12.86
CA ILE A 24 6.13 4.55 12.28
C ILE A 24 4.94 4.12 11.40
N GLU A 25 3.79 4.79 11.49
CA GLU A 25 2.59 4.33 10.80
C GLU A 25 2.74 4.33 9.27
N TYR A 26 3.38 5.35 8.69
CA TYR A 26 3.57 5.45 7.24
C TYR A 26 4.37 4.28 6.66
N SER A 27 5.39 3.79 7.38
CA SER A 27 6.26 2.72 6.87
C SER A 27 5.49 1.40 6.79
N VAL A 28 4.62 1.13 7.76
CA VAL A 28 3.75 -0.06 7.76
C VAL A 28 2.82 -0.04 6.55
N TYR A 29 2.15 1.08 6.27
CA TYR A 29 1.22 1.15 5.14
C TYR A 29 1.92 1.09 3.79
N ILE A 30 3.12 1.68 3.65
CA ILE A 30 3.93 1.54 2.43
C ILE A 30 4.30 0.07 2.19
N LEU A 31 4.72 -0.65 3.22
CA LEU A 31 5.04 -2.09 3.11
C LEU A 31 3.82 -2.92 2.71
N GLN A 32 2.66 -2.66 3.34
CA GLN A 32 1.42 -3.34 2.98
C GLN A 32 0.98 -3.05 1.54
N ALA A 33 1.18 -1.82 1.06
CA ALA A 33 0.87 -1.46 -0.31
C ALA A 33 1.79 -2.17 -1.31
N HIS A 34 3.08 -2.32 -0.98
CA HIS A 34 4.02 -3.10 -1.80
C HIS A 34 3.61 -4.56 -1.93
N GLU A 35 3.30 -5.20 -0.80
CA GLU A 35 2.85 -6.59 -0.77
C GLU A 35 1.58 -6.76 -1.63
N ALA A 36 0.59 -5.88 -1.45
CA ALA A 36 -0.66 -5.94 -2.20
C ALA A 36 -0.47 -5.75 -3.72
N ILE A 37 0.47 -4.89 -4.15
CA ILE A 37 0.78 -4.69 -5.58
C ILE A 37 1.46 -5.93 -6.16
N ALA A 38 2.40 -6.53 -5.43
CA ALA A 38 3.05 -7.77 -5.85
C ALA A 38 2.04 -8.92 -5.97
N GLU A 39 1.09 -9.05 -5.04
CA GLU A 39 0.00 -10.01 -5.15
C GLU A 39 -0.88 -9.76 -6.39
N ALA A 40 -1.19 -8.50 -6.69
CA ALA A 40 -1.97 -8.12 -7.87
C ALA A 40 -1.22 -8.43 -9.17
N GLU A 41 0.09 -8.23 -9.20
CA GLU A 41 0.97 -8.55 -10.31
C GLU A 41 1.00 -10.06 -10.58
N VAL A 42 1.20 -10.89 -9.54
CA VAL A 42 1.11 -12.36 -9.64
C VAL A 42 -0.28 -12.81 -10.11
N ALA A 43 -1.34 -12.06 -9.76
CA ALA A 43 -2.69 -12.30 -10.25
C ALA A 43 -2.91 -11.87 -11.72
N GLY A 44 -1.95 -11.23 -12.38
CA GLY A 44 -2.07 -10.72 -13.75
C GLY A 44 -2.93 -9.46 -13.88
N ALA A 45 -3.02 -8.67 -12.81
CA ALA A 45 -3.77 -7.41 -12.82
C ALA A 45 -3.08 -6.31 -13.62
N GLY A 46 -1.75 -6.27 -13.57
CA GLY A 46 -0.90 -5.26 -14.22
C GLY A 46 -0.22 -5.74 -15.51
N PRO A 47 0.64 -4.90 -16.11
CA PRO A 47 1.43 -5.30 -17.25
C PRO A 47 2.34 -6.48 -16.91
N ALA A 48 2.40 -7.46 -17.81
CA ALA A 48 3.42 -8.49 -17.76
C ALA A 48 4.79 -7.81 -17.78
N MET A 49 5.61 -8.08 -16.77
CA MET A 49 7.01 -7.64 -16.74
C MET A 49 7.73 -8.23 -17.96
N GLU A 50 8.67 -7.47 -18.52
CA GLU A 50 9.42 -7.80 -19.72
C GLU A 50 9.99 -9.24 -19.65
N GLY A 51 9.39 -10.16 -20.42
CA GLY A 51 9.75 -11.58 -20.44
C GLY A 51 8.62 -12.56 -20.07
N ASP A 52 7.52 -12.09 -19.48
CA ASP A 52 6.30 -12.90 -19.31
C ASP A 52 5.44 -12.82 -20.58
N GLU A 53 5.46 -13.87 -21.38
CA GLU A 53 4.48 -14.05 -22.45
C GLU A 53 3.10 -14.13 -21.80
N CYS A 54 2.16 -13.29 -22.26
CA CYS A 54 0.74 -13.51 -21.96
C CYS A 54 0.47 -14.99 -22.27
N GLY A 55 0.02 -15.74 -21.26
CA GLY A 55 -0.27 -17.17 -21.41
C GLY A 55 -1.15 -17.42 -22.64
N PRO A 56 -1.19 -18.67 -23.14
CA PRO A 56 -1.72 -19.00 -24.47
C PRO A 56 -3.03 -18.26 -24.74
N GLU A 57 -2.95 -17.42 -25.77
CA GLU A 57 -3.98 -16.62 -26.40
C GLU A 57 -5.40 -17.13 -26.10
N GLN A 58 -6.01 -16.62 -25.03
CA GLN A 58 -7.44 -16.75 -24.82
C GLN A 58 -8.08 -15.59 -25.55
N GLU A 59 -8.60 -15.89 -26.74
CA GLU A 59 -9.30 -14.98 -27.63
C GLU A 59 -10.37 -14.19 -26.83
N GLY A 60 -10.12 -12.89 -26.62
CA GLY A 60 -11.05 -11.99 -25.93
C GLY A 60 -10.67 -11.55 -24.50
N VAL A 61 -9.61 -12.11 -23.90
CA VAL A 61 -9.15 -11.70 -22.56
C VAL A 61 -7.89 -10.86 -22.67
N SER A 62 -7.97 -9.58 -22.25
CA SER A 62 -6.80 -8.69 -22.16
C SER A 62 -5.73 -9.33 -21.27
N CYS A 63 -4.47 -9.30 -21.73
CA CYS A 63 -3.29 -9.74 -20.97
C CYS A 63 -3.26 -9.18 -19.54
N TRP A 64 -3.86 -8.01 -19.33
CA TRP A 64 -3.94 -7.33 -18.03
C TRP A 64 -5.41 -7.24 -17.66
N LEU A 65 -5.76 -7.86 -16.54
CA LEU A 65 -7.16 -8.08 -16.16
C LEU A 65 -7.76 -6.88 -15.40
N ALA A 66 -6.92 -6.07 -14.74
CA ALA A 66 -7.37 -4.91 -13.95
C ALA A 66 -6.40 -3.72 -14.08
N PRO A 67 -6.17 -3.21 -15.31
CA PRO A 67 -5.11 -2.24 -15.57
C PRO A 67 -5.33 -0.89 -14.88
N TYR A 68 -6.59 -0.44 -14.77
CA TYR A 68 -6.92 0.81 -14.11
C TYR A 68 -6.57 0.75 -12.62
N GLU A 69 -7.09 -0.24 -11.89
CA GLU A 69 -6.86 -0.35 -10.46
C GLU A 69 -5.41 -0.63 -10.09
N TYR A 70 -4.71 -1.43 -10.90
CA TYR A 70 -3.29 -1.66 -10.72
C TYR A 70 -2.46 -0.37 -10.90
N THR A 71 -2.71 0.38 -11.98
CA THR A 71 -2.00 1.64 -12.25
C THR A 71 -2.33 2.70 -11.20
N TYR A 72 -3.60 2.80 -10.79
CA TYR A 72 -4.03 3.70 -9.74
C TYR A 72 -3.30 3.39 -8.42
N ALA A 73 -3.16 2.11 -8.08
CA ALA A 73 -2.41 1.68 -6.90
C ALA A 73 -0.92 2.08 -6.97
N LEU A 74 -0.26 1.84 -8.11
CA LEU A 74 1.14 2.23 -8.33
C LEU A 74 1.34 3.74 -8.16
N GLU A 75 0.48 4.54 -8.77
CA GLU A 75 0.59 6.00 -8.70
C GLU A 75 0.36 6.52 -7.28
N HIS A 76 -0.55 5.92 -6.52
CA HIS A 76 -0.76 6.27 -5.11
C HIS A 76 0.44 5.89 -4.25
N LEU A 77 1.07 4.74 -4.50
CA LEU A 77 2.29 4.35 -3.79
C LEU A 77 3.46 5.28 -4.13
N ARG A 78 3.60 5.65 -5.41
CA ARG A 78 4.59 6.64 -5.86
C ARG A 78 4.37 7.97 -5.15
N LYS A 79 3.11 8.44 -5.11
CA LYS A 79 2.74 9.67 -4.42
C LYS A 79 2.98 9.60 -2.92
N ALA A 80 2.64 8.49 -2.26
CA ALA A 80 2.92 8.28 -0.84
C ALA A 80 4.42 8.48 -0.52
N ARG A 81 5.31 7.97 -1.37
CA ARG A 81 6.77 8.14 -1.23
C ARG A 81 7.21 9.60 -1.43
N GLU A 82 6.57 10.34 -2.33
CA GLU A 82 6.81 11.78 -2.47
C GLU A 82 6.45 12.53 -1.18
N GLU A 83 5.28 12.24 -0.59
CA GLU A 83 4.83 12.89 0.64
C GLU A 83 5.72 12.57 1.85
N VAL A 84 6.23 11.33 1.93
CA VAL A 84 7.29 10.98 2.90
C VAL A 84 8.52 11.88 2.71
N GLY A 85 8.91 12.14 1.46
CA GLY A 85 10.01 13.06 1.13
C GLY A 85 9.73 14.51 1.52
N GLN A 86 8.47 14.93 1.55
CA GLN A 86 8.02 16.24 2.03
C GLN A 86 7.76 16.30 3.54
N ALA A 87 8.01 15.20 4.26
CA ALA A 87 7.66 15.01 5.68
C ALA A 87 6.15 15.15 6.00
N ASP A 88 5.28 15.00 5.00
CA ASP A 88 3.82 14.91 5.20
C ASP A 88 3.41 13.44 5.41
N TYR A 89 3.65 12.95 6.62
CA TYR A 89 3.41 11.54 6.95
C TYR A 89 1.93 11.17 6.96
N GLN A 90 1.04 12.12 7.28
CA GLN A 90 -0.40 11.89 7.27
C GLN A 90 -0.87 11.67 5.83
N ALA A 91 -0.47 12.55 4.90
CA ALA A 91 -0.78 12.37 3.48
C ALA A 91 -0.17 11.08 2.91
N ALA A 92 1.07 10.75 3.32
CA ALA A 92 1.71 9.49 2.94
C ALA A 92 0.90 8.25 3.37
N VAL A 93 0.37 8.23 4.60
CA VAL A 93 -0.48 7.14 5.11
C VAL A 93 -1.75 7.00 4.27
N GLU A 94 -2.44 8.11 4.00
CA GLU A 94 -3.70 8.08 3.21
C GLU A 94 -3.46 7.58 1.78
N MET A 95 -2.39 8.05 1.13
CA MET A 95 -2.00 7.59 -0.20
C MET A 95 -1.61 6.11 -0.19
N ALA A 96 -0.86 5.65 0.80
CA ALA A 96 -0.47 4.24 0.92
C ALA A 96 -1.67 3.31 1.21
N ARG A 97 -2.67 3.78 1.99
CA ARG A 97 -3.94 3.06 2.19
C ARG A 97 -4.70 2.91 0.88
N ALA A 98 -4.85 3.99 0.12
CA ALA A 98 -5.48 3.95 -1.19
C ALA A 98 -4.75 2.98 -2.13
N ALA A 99 -3.41 3.04 -2.18
CA ALA A 99 -2.61 2.13 -2.98
C ALA A 99 -2.89 0.65 -2.64
N ARG A 100 -2.85 0.30 -1.35
CA ARG A 100 -3.14 -1.05 -0.88
C ARG A 100 -4.55 -1.51 -1.26
N ASP A 101 -5.55 -0.67 -1.04
CA ASP A 101 -6.94 -1.05 -1.23
C ASP A 101 -7.27 -1.24 -2.73
N PHE A 102 -6.73 -0.38 -3.60
CA PHE A 102 -6.84 -0.55 -5.05
C PHE A 102 -6.05 -1.75 -5.57
N ALA A 103 -4.87 -2.05 -5.02
CA ALA A 103 -4.11 -3.23 -5.39
C ALA A 103 -4.86 -4.53 -5.04
N ARG A 104 -5.49 -4.59 -3.86
CA ARG A 104 -6.38 -5.71 -3.49
C ARG A 104 -7.56 -5.83 -4.44
N LYS A 105 -8.19 -4.71 -4.80
CA LYS A 105 -9.28 -4.69 -5.79
C LYS A 105 -8.79 -5.23 -7.14
N ALA A 106 -7.61 -4.80 -7.59
CA ALA A 106 -6.99 -5.25 -8.83
C ALA A 106 -6.76 -6.78 -8.83
N ARG A 107 -6.19 -7.31 -7.74
CA ARG A 107 -6.00 -8.74 -7.51
C ARG A 107 -7.31 -9.52 -7.57
N ASP A 108 -8.34 -9.03 -6.87
CA ASP A 108 -9.61 -9.74 -6.75
C ASP A 108 -10.38 -9.77 -8.10
N MET A 109 -10.35 -8.69 -8.87
CA MET A 109 -10.92 -8.66 -10.22
C MET A 109 -10.13 -9.52 -11.19
N ALA A 110 -8.80 -9.49 -11.14
CA ALA A 110 -7.97 -10.36 -11.96
C ALA A 110 -8.26 -11.84 -11.67
N ALA A 111 -8.39 -12.20 -10.40
CA ALA A 111 -8.80 -13.54 -10.01
C ALA A 111 -10.22 -13.88 -10.51
N GLN A 112 -11.16 -12.94 -10.53
CA GLN A 112 -12.52 -13.14 -11.02
C GLN A 112 -12.57 -13.36 -12.53
N LEU A 113 -11.98 -12.46 -13.31
CA LEU A 113 -11.97 -12.53 -14.77
C LEU A 113 -11.32 -13.82 -15.26
N ARG A 114 -10.26 -14.29 -14.60
CA ARG A 114 -9.62 -15.57 -14.92
C ARG A 114 -10.56 -16.77 -14.68
N ARG A 115 -11.40 -16.73 -13.64
CA ARG A 115 -12.40 -17.78 -13.38
C ARG A 115 -13.53 -17.77 -14.39
N GLU A 116 -13.93 -16.58 -14.84
CA GLU A 116 -14.95 -16.40 -15.86
C GLU A 116 -14.47 -16.92 -17.22
N ALA A 117 -13.23 -16.59 -17.61
CA ALA A 117 -12.61 -17.07 -18.84
C ALA A 117 -12.45 -18.60 -18.90
N GLY A 118 -12.24 -19.27 -17.75
CA GLY A 118 -12.16 -20.74 -17.68
C GLY A 118 -13.51 -21.46 -17.64
N ARG A 119 -14.64 -20.73 -17.75
CA ARG A 119 -16.00 -21.27 -17.67
C ARG A 119 -16.65 -21.50 -19.04
N ASP A 120 -16.07 -20.96 -20.10
CA ASP A 120 -16.54 -21.06 -21.49
C ASP A 120 -15.89 -22.25 -22.23
#